data_AF-U2FKB8-F1
#
_entry.id   AF-U2FKB8-F1
#
_cell.length_a   1.000
_cell.length_b   1.000
_cell.length_c   1.000
_cell.angle_alpha   90.00
_cell.angle_beta   90.00
_cell.angle_gamma   90.00
#
_symmetry.space_group_name_H-M   'P 1'
#
loop_
_entity.id
_entity.type
_entity.pdbx_description
1 polymer ?
#
loop_
_entity_poly.entity_id
_entity_poly.type
_entity_poly.pdbx_seq_one_letter_code
_entity_poly.pdbx_strand_id
1 'polypeptide(L)'
;MNRKKLYYYRRGSRLARKVFYKDIILFLKYFVFLGTCLISKVIVILEPIFGLGHYRLIDEVIEHNDFKFEKIFDDANSYKKYWISLMLYLIKMGIMVSGVWVIHKITKATVNLGIEMDKMTNLNYNVIQYIFLIPGIIIGILFVVLVHVKFAPTSYIIKDNEDIQIGEVIQTNFSLMNKKGIVSLLNIYSLNIIIIVIWGVLGYLLIDFTYTHFDFIILSIVKILVSFVLVRILVEKVLAAKISSVLLIEDLLIAHGNSLENEEEIDETQKELIALFESLPNKTTIYKNDKGEEL
;
A
#
# COMPACT_ATOMS: atom_id res chain seq x y z
N MET A 1 14.13 10.03 -9.98
CA MET A 1 13.13 9.29 -9.15
C MET A 1 12.58 10.10 -7.95
N ASN A 2 13.40 10.84 -7.18
CA ASN A 2 12.93 11.60 -6.00
C ASN A 2 11.95 12.76 -6.29
N ARG A 3 12.00 13.38 -7.48
CA ARG A 3 11.06 14.46 -7.86
C ARG A 3 9.61 13.98 -7.98
N LYS A 4 9.37 12.74 -8.43
CA LYS A 4 8.02 12.14 -8.52
C LYS A 4 7.42 11.86 -7.14
N LYS A 5 8.23 11.41 -6.16
CA LYS A 5 7.77 11.12 -4.79
C LYS A 5 7.20 12.37 -4.09
N LEU A 6 7.98 13.44 -4.14
CA LEU A 6 7.60 14.71 -3.51
C LEU A 6 6.39 15.35 -4.21
N TYR A 7 6.20 15.07 -5.50
CA TYR A 7 5.03 15.51 -6.25
C TYR A 7 3.73 14.92 -5.68
N TYR A 8 3.63 13.58 -5.54
CA TYR A 8 2.41 12.94 -5.00
C TYR A 8 2.11 13.40 -3.58
N TYR A 9 3.15 13.48 -2.72
CA TYR A 9 2.98 13.95 -1.35
C TYR A 9 2.52 15.41 -1.29
N ARG A 10 3.12 16.31 -2.08
CA ARG A 10 2.72 17.73 -2.14
C ARG A 10 1.31 17.89 -2.70
N ARG A 11 0.93 17.12 -3.73
CA ARG A 11 -0.42 17.14 -4.30
C ARG A 11 -1.45 16.65 -3.27
N GLY A 12 -1.21 15.50 -2.64
CA GLY A 12 -2.07 14.98 -1.57
C GLY A 12 -2.21 15.94 -0.39
N SER A 13 -1.12 16.54 0.08
CA SER A 13 -1.18 17.54 1.17
C SER A 13 -1.87 18.84 0.78
N ARG A 14 -1.82 19.26 -0.50
CA ARG A 14 -2.58 20.43 -0.96
C ARG A 14 -4.07 20.13 -1.01
N LEU A 15 -4.47 18.96 -1.51
CA LEU A 15 -5.87 18.53 -1.56
C LEU A 15 -6.44 18.37 -0.15
N ALA A 16 -5.76 17.63 0.73
CA ALA A 16 -6.18 17.45 2.12
C ALA A 16 -6.38 18.78 2.86
N ARG A 17 -5.46 19.75 2.67
CA ARG A 17 -5.61 21.10 3.24
C ARG A 17 -6.80 21.85 2.67
N LYS A 18 -7.02 21.81 1.36
CA LYS A 18 -8.16 22.49 0.74
C LYS A 18 -9.48 22.01 1.32
N VAL A 19 -9.62 20.71 1.54
CA VAL A 19 -10.85 20.13 2.09
C VAL A 19 -11.07 20.57 3.55
N PHE A 20 -10.05 20.44 4.41
CA PHE A 20 -10.20 20.81 5.84
C PHE A 20 -10.13 22.30 6.15
N TYR A 21 -9.74 23.14 5.19
CA TYR A 21 -9.76 24.60 5.35
C TYR A 21 -11.16 25.18 5.08
N LYS A 22 -11.97 24.49 4.28
CA LYS A 22 -13.30 24.95 3.87
C LYS A 22 -14.34 24.82 4.98
N ASP A 23 -14.27 23.75 5.78
CA ASP A 23 -15.25 23.47 6.84
C ASP A 23 -14.67 22.58 7.96
N ILE A 24 -14.87 22.97 9.23
CA ILE A 24 -14.47 22.20 10.41
C ILE A 24 -15.35 20.94 10.61
N ILE A 25 -16.60 20.97 10.13
CA ILE A 25 -17.51 19.83 10.19
C ILE A 25 -16.97 18.69 9.33
N LEU A 26 -16.40 18.99 8.17
CA LEU A 26 -15.74 18.00 7.31
C LEU A 26 -14.57 17.30 8.02
N PHE A 27 -13.79 18.06 8.80
CA PHE A 27 -12.75 17.48 9.65
C PHE A 27 -13.32 16.51 10.68
N LEU A 28 -14.37 16.90 11.40
CA LEU A 28 -15.01 16.04 12.41
C LEU A 28 -15.59 14.77 11.78
N LYS A 29 -16.27 14.89 10.63
CA LYS A 29 -16.82 13.73 9.91
C LYS A 29 -15.72 12.75 9.49
N TYR A 30 -14.62 13.25 8.91
CA TYR A 30 -13.49 12.40 8.54
C TYR A 30 -12.74 11.82 9.76
N PHE A 31 -12.65 12.57 10.87
CA PHE A 31 -12.07 12.05 12.12
C PHE A 31 -12.88 10.89 12.69
N VAL A 32 -14.21 11.02 12.73
CA VAL A 32 -15.12 9.93 13.13
C VAL A 32 -14.97 8.73 12.18
N PHE A 33 -14.92 8.99 10.87
CA PHE A 33 -14.69 7.95 9.87
C PHE A 33 -13.37 7.20 10.07
N LEU A 34 -12.28 7.91 10.35
CA LEU A 34 -10.99 7.32 10.65
C LEU A 34 -11.06 6.45 11.92
N GLY A 35 -11.77 6.90 12.94
CA GLY A 35 -12.09 6.10 14.13
C GLY A 35 -12.84 4.81 13.79
N THR A 36 -13.87 4.89 12.94
CA THR A 36 -14.62 3.70 12.49
C THR A 36 -13.76 2.76 11.65
N CYS A 37 -12.84 3.28 10.82
CA CYS A 37 -11.86 2.48 10.07
C CYS A 37 -10.82 1.80 10.98
N LEU A 38 -10.55 2.31 12.18
CA LEU A 38 -9.71 1.61 13.14
C LEU A 38 -10.46 0.45 13.80
N ILE A 39 -11.75 0.65 14.11
CA ILE A 39 -12.62 -0.40 14.64
C ILE A 39 -12.85 -1.49 13.58
N SER A 40 -13.03 -1.11 12.30
CA SER A 40 -13.24 -2.07 11.20
C SER A 40 -12.05 -3.02 11.04
N LYS A 41 -10.82 -2.57 11.29
CA LYS A 41 -9.63 -3.43 11.22
C LYS A 41 -9.61 -4.54 12.28
N VAL A 42 -10.33 -4.36 13.39
CA VAL A 42 -10.47 -5.39 14.43
C VAL A 42 -11.59 -6.37 14.05
N ILE A 43 -12.64 -5.88 13.41
CA ILE A 43 -13.81 -6.67 13.02
C ILE A 43 -13.68 -7.08 11.55
N VAL A 44 -13.21 -8.32 11.31
CA VAL A 44 -12.95 -8.90 9.98
C VAL A 44 -14.05 -8.63 8.94
N ILE A 45 -15.31 -8.69 9.34
CA ILE A 45 -16.49 -8.54 8.47
C ILE A 45 -16.68 -7.08 8.00
N LEU A 46 -16.26 -6.10 8.81
CA LEU A 46 -16.43 -4.68 8.52
C LEU A 46 -15.33 -4.13 7.63
N GLU A 47 -14.12 -4.68 7.69
CA GLU A 47 -13.00 -4.13 6.92
C GLU A 47 -13.23 -4.05 5.40
N PRO A 48 -13.84 -5.04 4.74
CA PRO A 48 -14.15 -4.92 3.31
C PRO A 48 -15.02 -3.70 2.96
N ILE A 49 -15.97 -3.35 3.83
CA ILE A 49 -16.90 -2.23 3.63
C ILE A 49 -16.17 -0.90 3.79
N PHE A 50 -15.45 -0.74 4.90
CA PHE A 50 -14.71 0.49 5.19
C PHE A 50 -13.49 0.66 4.28
N GLY A 51 -12.86 -0.44 3.88
CA GLY A 51 -11.79 -0.47 2.89
C GLY A 51 -12.27 0.13 1.57
N LEU A 52 -13.34 -0.41 0.97
CA LEU A 52 -13.91 0.12 -0.29
C LEU A 52 -14.39 1.57 -0.14
N GLY A 53 -15.12 1.86 0.95
CA GLY A 53 -15.62 3.21 1.20
C GLY A 53 -14.50 4.26 1.33
N HIS A 54 -13.37 3.89 1.92
CA HIS A 54 -12.24 4.81 2.07
C HIS A 54 -11.62 5.22 0.72
N TYR A 55 -11.56 4.32 -0.27
CA TYR A 55 -11.08 4.69 -1.60
C TYR A 55 -12.07 5.63 -2.31
N ARG A 56 -13.38 5.37 -2.25
CA ARG A 56 -14.39 6.29 -2.80
C ARG A 56 -14.34 7.68 -2.18
N LEU A 57 -14.17 7.73 -0.86
CA LEU A 57 -14.01 8.99 -0.14
C LEU A 57 -12.78 9.76 -0.64
N ILE A 58 -11.69 9.06 -0.97
CA ILE A 58 -10.50 9.70 -1.54
C ILE A 58 -10.77 10.19 -2.97
N ASP A 59 -11.50 9.43 -3.78
CA ASP A 59 -11.81 9.82 -5.17
C ASP A 59 -12.73 11.05 -5.21
N GLU A 60 -13.76 11.10 -4.37
CA GLU A 60 -14.63 12.29 -4.25
C GLU A 60 -13.82 13.53 -3.79
N VAL A 61 -12.79 13.33 -2.95
CA VAL A 61 -11.86 14.41 -2.57
C VAL A 61 -10.97 14.84 -3.74
N ILE A 62 -10.51 13.90 -4.57
CA ILE A 62 -9.67 14.20 -5.74
C ILE A 62 -10.47 14.94 -6.81
N GLU A 63 -11.68 14.47 -7.11
CA GLU A 63 -12.53 14.99 -8.18
C GLU A 63 -13.28 16.27 -7.79
N HIS A 64 -13.88 16.28 -6.60
CA HIS A 64 -14.82 17.33 -6.19
C HIS A 64 -14.30 18.22 -5.05
N ASN A 65 -13.16 17.91 -4.43
CA ASN A 65 -12.63 18.59 -3.24
C ASN A 65 -13.66 18.66 -2.08
N ASP A 66 -14.49 17.63 -1.92
CA ASP A 66 -15.57 17.58 -0.94
C ASP A 66 -15.72 16.18 -0.32
N PHE A 67 -16.40 16.07 0.83
CA PHE A 67 -16.78 14.79 1.43
C PHE A 67 -18.29 14.59 1.39
N LYS A 68 -18.75 13.74 0.47
CA LYS A 68 -20.13 13.23 0.46
C LYS A 68 -20.15 11.86 1.09
N PHE A 69 -20.49 11.81 2.37
CA PHE A 69 -20.55 10.57 3.14
C PHE A 69 -21.63 9.62 2.65
N GLU A 70 -22.68 10.18 2.07
CA GLU A 70 -23.81 9.46 1.48
C GLU A 70 -23.31 8.52 0.36
N LYS A 71 -22.35 8.99 -0.45
CA LYS A 71 -21.80 8.21 -1.58
C LYS A 71 -20.77 7.15 -1.19
N ILE A 72 -20.26 7.18 0.05
CA ILE A 72 -19.17 6.28 0.47
C ILE A 72 -19.63 4.81 0.41
N PHE A 73 -20.89 4.56 0.77
CA PHE A 73 -21.44 3.21 0.88
C PHE A 73 -22.31 2.80 -0.31
N ASP A 74 -22.44 3.62 -1.36
CA ASP A 74 -23.37 3.37 -2.47
C ASP A 74 -23.12 2.02 -3.17
N ASP A 75 -21.89 1.66 -3.56
CA ASP A 75 -21.59 0.31 -4.06
C ASP A 75 -21.06 -0.69 -2.99
N ALA A 76 -21.24 -0.41 -1.69
CA ALA A 76 -21.31 -1.53 -0.72
C ALA A 76 -22.60 -2.36 -0.95
N ASN A 77 -23.56 -1.81 -1.68
CA ASN A 77 -24.76 -2.53 -2.13
C ASN A 77 -24.47 -3.62 -3.17
N SER A 78 -23.29 -3.62 -3.81
CA SER A 78 -22.87 -4.73 -4.67
C SER A 78 -22.37 -5.88 -3.79
N TYR A 79 -23.24 -6.87 -3.55
CA TYR A 79 -22.91 -8.09 -2.81
C TYR A 79 -21.65 -8.77 -3.35
N LYS A 80 -21.46 -8.74 -4.68
CA LYS A 80 -20.28 -9.30 -5.37
C LYS A 80 -18.99 -8.58 -4.96
N LYS A 81 -18.94 -7.23 -5.03
CA LYS A 81 -17.75 -6.44 -4.64
C LYS A 81 -17.40 -6.65 -3.16
N TYR A 82 -18.41 -6.69 -2.29
CA TYR A 82 -18.22 -6.99 -0.87
C TYR A 82 -17.58 -8.37 -0.68
N TRP A 83 -18.15 -9.41 -1.33
CA TRP A 83 -17.68 -10.78 -1.18
C TRP A 83 -16.25 -10.99 -1.68
N ILE A 84 -15.91 -10.41 -2.84
CA ILE A 84 -14.55 -10.43 -3.39
C ILE A 84 -13.57 -9.76 -2.43
N SER A 85 -13.92 -8.58 -1.92
CA SER A 85 -13.10 -7.83 -0.96
C SER A 85 -12.89 -8.60 0.35
N LEU A 86 -13.94 -9.26 0.88
CA LEU A 86 -13.87 -10.13 2.05
C LEU A 86 -12.95 -11.32 1.82
N MET A 87 -13.10 -12.03 0.70
CA MET A 87 -12.25 -13.17 0.37
C MET A 87 -10.78 -12.77 0.24
N LEU A 88 -10.48 -11.65 -0.43
CA LEU A 88 -9.13 -11.14 -0.55
C LEU A 88 -8.53 -10.70 0.79
N TYR A 89 -9.35 -10.11 1.67
CA TYR A 89 -8.94 -9.80 3.03
C TYR A 89 -8.60 -11.07 3.83
N LEU A 90 -9.42 -12.12 3.74
CA LEU A 90 -9.14 -13.42 4.37
C LEU A 90 -7.86 -14.07 3.82
N ILE A 91 -7.65 -14.03 2.50
CA ILE A 91 -6.41 -14.51 1.87
C ILE A 91 -5.20 -13.73 2.40
N LYS A 92 -5.28 -12.39 2.45
CA LYS A 92 -4.24 -11.52 2.99
C LYS A 92 -3.93 -11.88 4.44
N MET A 93 -4.95 -12.08 5.28
CA MET A 93 -4.79 -12.49 6.68
C MET A 93 -4.17 -13.88 6.80
N GLY A 94 -4.59 -14.84 5.97
CA GLY A 94 -4.01 -16.18 5.91
C GLY A 94 -2.52 -16.16 5.54
N ILE A 95 -2.13 -15.37 4.54
CA ILE A 95 -0.73 -15.16 4.14
C ILE A 95 0.06 -14.53 5.31
N MET A 96 -0.53 -13.54 5.98
CA MET A 96 0.13 -12.85 7.09
C MET A 96 0.37 -13.78 8.28
N VAL A 97 -0.65 -14.54 8.70
CA VAL A 97 -0.55 -15.49 9.82
C VAL A 97 0.43 -16.62 9.50
N SER A 98 0.32 -17.24 8.32
CA SER A 98 1.21 -18.33 7.92
C SER A 98 2.67 -17.88 7.80
N GLY A 99 2.93 -16.73 7.17
CA GLY A 99 4.29 -16.21 7.04
C GLY A 99 4.92 -15.82 8.38
N VAL A 100 4.16 -15.16 9.26
CA VAL A 100 4.64 -14.85 10.63
C VAL A 100 4.93 -16.12 11.40
N TRP A 101 4.10 -17.16 11.27
CA TRP A 101 4.30 -18.45 11.92
C TRP A 101 5.59 -19.14 11.44
N VAL A 102 5.84 -19.17 10.13
CA VAL A 102 7.08 -19.72 9.56
C VAL A 102 8.31 -18.95 10.04
N ILE A 103 8.28 -17.62 9.99
CA ILE A 103 9.39 -16.77 10.47
C ILE A 103 9.64 -17.01 11.96
N HIS A 104 8.59 -17.13 12.76
CA HIS A 104 8.70 -17.45 14.18
C HIS A 104 9.40 -18.80 14.42
N LYS A 105 9.02 -19.85 13.67
CA LYS A 105 9.65 -21.18 13.79
C LYS A 105 11.12 -21.16 13.41
N ILE A 106 11.47 -20.50 12.30
CA ILE A 106 12.87 -20.35 11.86
C ILE A 106 13.67 -19.58 12.91
N THR A 107 13.16 -18.42 13.35
CA THR A 107 13.84 -17.58 14.36
C THR A 107 14.06 -18.35 15.66
N LYS A 108 13.05 -19.10 16.13
CA LYS A 108 13.16 -19.94 17.31
C LYS A 108 14.24 -21.03 17.15
N ALA A 109 14.30 -21.68 15.99
CA ALA A 109 15.34 -22.66 15.70
C ALA A 109 16.74 -22.02 15.73
N THR A 110 16.91 -20.84 15.13
CA THR A 110 18.18 -20.11 15.12
C THR A 110 18.60 -19.67 16.52
N VAL A 111 17.67 -19.17 17.35
CA VAL A 111 17.95 -18.80 18.74
C VAL A 111 18.37 -20.04 19.55
N ASN A 112 17.69 -21.17 19.38
CA ASN A 112 18.07 -22.42 20.04
C ASN A 112 19.48 -22.88 19.65
N LEU A 113 19.86 -22.76 18.37
CA LEU A 113 21.23 -23.04 17.93
C LEU A 113 22.24 -22.11 18.61
N GLY A 114 21.91 -20.83 18.76
CA GLY A 114 22.72 -19.89 19.52
C GLY A 114 22.92 -20.32 20.97
N ILE A 115 21.86 -20.75 21.64
CA ILE A 115 21.92 -21.23 23.03
C ILE A 115 22.83 -22.46 23.15
N GLU A 116 22.81 -23.38 22.18
CA GLU A 116 23.72 -24.53 22.19
C GLU A 116 25.19 -24.11 21.95
N MET A 117 25.44 -23.12 21.09
CA MET A 117 26.79 -22.55 20.91
C MET A 117 27.31 -21.89 22.19
N ASP A 118 26.45 -21.17 22.90
CA ASP A 118 26.79 -20.52 24.18
C ASP A 118 27.28 -21.55 25.20
N LYS A 119 26.55 -22.66 25.37
CA LYS A 119 26.94 -23.77 26.25
C LYS A 119 28.31 -24.37 25.92
N MET A 120 28.71 -24.35 24.65
CA MET A 120 30.00 -24.88 24.19
C MET A 120 31.15 -23.88 24.34
N THR A 121 30.86 -22.58 24.33
CA THR A 121 31.87 -21.52 24.21
C THR A 121 31.98 -20.62 25.45
N ASN A 122 31.07 -20.77 26.44
CA ASN A 122 30.95 -19.91 27.62
C ASN A 122 30.93 -18.42 27.27
N LEU A 123 30.24 -18.08 26.17
CA LEU A 123 29.99 -16.71 25.79
C LEU A 123 28.89 -16.12 26.69
N ASN A 124 28.55 -14.85 26.47
CA ASN A 124 27.46 -14.22 27.21
C ASN A 124 26.13 -14.63 26.58
N TYR A 125 25.39 -15.51 27.28
CA TYR A 125 24.06 -16.01 26.91
C TYR A 125 23.13 -14.94 26.32
N ASN A 126 23.04 -13.78 26.99
CA ASN A 126 22.15 -12.70 26.57
C ASN A 126 22.58 -12.11 25.22
N VAL A 127 23.88 -11.93 25.01
CA VAL A 127 24.42 -11.35 23.77
C VAL A 127 24.15 -12.29 22.60
N ILE A 128 24.40 -13.59 22.77
CA ILE A 128 24.13 -14.60 21.75
C ILE A 128 22.64 -14.66 21.41
N GLN A 129 21.77 -14.67 22.42
CA GLN A 129 20.33 -14.69 22.20
C GLN A 129 19.87 -13.49 21.34
N TYR A 130 20.37 -12.29 21.61
CA TYR A 130 20.02 -11.10 20.83
C TYR A 130 20.55 -11.15 19.40
N ILE A 131 21.78 -11.65 19.19
CA ILE A 131 22.38 -11.79 17.85
C ILE A 131 21.50 -12.64 16.94
N PHE A 132 20.88 -13.70 17.47
CA PHE A 132 20.01 -14.59 16.69
C PHE A 132 18.53 -14.15 16.66
N LEU A 133 18.05 -13.45 17.68
CA LEU A 133 16.65 -12.99 17.77
C LEU A 133 16.39 -11.75 16.88
N ILE A 134 17.27 -10.75 16.93
CA ILE A 134 17.07 -9.45 16.27
C ILE A 134 16.86 -9.60 14.75
N PRO A 135 17.67 -10.38 14.00
CA PRO A 135 17.44 -10.58 12.57
C PRO A 135 16.06 -11.17 12.26
N GLY A 136 15.59 -12.12 13.09
CA GLY A 136 14.26 -12.72 12.93
C GLY A 136 13.13 -11.71 13.12
N ILE A 137 13.25 -10.81 14.11
CA ILE A 137 12.31 -9.70 14.32
C ILE A 137 12.30 -8.76 13.10
N ILE A 138 13.48 -8.37 12.61
CA ILE A 138 13.61 -7.48 11.44
C ILE A 138 12.95 -8.11 10.21
N ILE A 139 13.21 -9.40 9.94
CA ILE A 139 12.59 -10.15 8.84
C ILE A 139 11.07 -10.20 9.01
N GLY A 140 10.57 -10.44 10.22
CA GLY A 140 9.15 -10.43 10.53
C GLY A 140 8.47 -9.09 10.23
N ILE A 141 9.07 -7.98 10.66
CA ILE A 141 8.57 -6.63 10.38
C ILE A 141 8.56 -6.36 8.88
N LEU A 142 9.66 -6.66 8.18
CA LEU A 142 9.75 -6.48 6.73
C LEU A 142 8.69 -7.29 5.99
N PHE A 143 8.44 -8.53 6.40
CA PHE A 143 7.40 -9.38 5.84
C PHE A 143 6.01 -8.75 5.98
N VAL A 144 5.64 -8.30 7.17
CA VAL A 144 4.33 -7.67 7.42
C VAL A 144 4.13 -6.42 6.56
N VAL A 145 5.17 -5.59 6.43
CA VAL A 145 5.15 -4.39 5.58
C VAL A 145 4.99 -4.77 4.11
N LEU A 146 5.74 -5.77 3.62
CA LEU A 146 5.66 -6.21 2.23
C LEU A 146 4.28 -6.76 1.87
N VAL A 147 3.67 -7.58 2.73
CA VAL A 147 2.30 -8.08 2.52
C VAL A 147 1.31 -6.92 2.46
N HIS A 148 1.42 -5.94 3.36
CA HIS A 148 0.56 -4.76 3.34
C HIS A 148 0.70 -3.92 2.07
N VAL A 149 1.92 -3.73 1.57
CA VAL A 149 2.17 -2.98 0.34
C VAL A 149 1.66 -3.74 -0.89
N LYS A 150 1.86 -5.06 -0.95
CA LYS A 150 1.43 -5.88 -2.10
C LYS A 150 -0.09 -5.91 -2.28
N PHE A 151 -0.84 -5.91 -1.17
CA PHE A 151 -2.31 -5.89 -1.19
C PHE A 151 -2.89 -4.46 -1.07
N ALA A 152 -2.08 -3.42 -1.26
CA ALA A 152 -2.57 -2.04 -1.19
C ALA A 152 -3.51 -1.62 -2.35
N PRO A 153 -3.31 -2.05 -3.61
CA PRO A 153 -4.23 -1.68 -4.71
C PRO A 153 -5.54 -2.46 -4.72
N THR A 154 -5.66 -3.51 -3.91
CA THR A 154 -6.75 -4.48 -3.96
C THR A 154 -8.13 -3.81 -3.92
N SER A 155 -8.38 -2.93 -2.94
CA SER A 155 -9.68 -2.25 -2.82
C SER A 155 -9.94 -1.25 -3.95
N TYR A 156 -8.89 -0.64 -4.51
CA TYR A 156 -9.01 0.27 -5.65
C TYR A 156 -9.44 -0.49 -6.92
N ILE A 157 -8.77 -1.62 -7.20
CA ILE A 157 -9.07 -2.47 -8.38
C ILE A 157 -10.51 -3.01 -8.33
N ILE A 158 -10.98 -3.46 -7.17
CA ILE A 158 -12.35 -3.98 -6.99
C ILE A 158 -13.40 -2.88 -7.14
N LYS A 159 -13.08 -1.66 -6.70
CA LYS A 159 -14.00 -0.52 -6.82
C LYS A 159 -14.28 -0.21 -8.29
N ASP A 160 -13.22 -0.09 -9.09
CA ASP A 160 -13.30 0.36 -10.49
C ASP A 160 -13.78 -0.74 -11.46
N ASN A 161 -13.81 -2.01 -11.06
CA ASN A 161 -14.23 -3.13 -11.92
C ASN A 161 -15.40 -3.90 -11.29
N GLU A 162 -16.57 -3.87 -11.92
CA GLU A 162 -17.77 -4.56 -11.40
C GLU A 162 -17.72 -6.07 -11.56
N ASP A 163 -17.04 -6.55 -12.61
CA ASP A 163 -17.04 -7.97 -13.00
C ASP A 163 -15.76 -8.75 -12.71
N ILE A 164 -14.78 -8.11 -12.07
CA ILE A 164 -13.48 -8.70 -11.85
C ILE A 164 -13.52 -9.94 -10.95
N GLN A 165 -12.75 -10.97 -11.32
CA GLN A 165 -12.63 -12.18 -10.52
C GLN A 165 -11.51 -12.06 -9.48
N ILE A 166 -11.59 -12.83 -8.38
CA ILE A 166 -10.57 -12.83 -7.32
C ILE A 166 -9.18 -13.11 -7.89
N GLY A 167 -9.07 -14.06 -8.83
CA GLY A 167 -7.80 -14.44 -9.47
C GLY A 167 -7.17 -13.29 -10.25
N GLU A 168 -7.97 -12.56 -11.03
CA GLU A 168 -7.55 -11.38 -11.78
C GLU A 168 -7.07 -10.28 -10.83
N VAL A 169 -7.82 -9.98 -9.76
CA VAL A 169 -7.40 -8.99 -8.76
C VAL A 169 -6.03 -9.36 -8.16
N ILE A 170 -5.81 -10.63 -7.84
CA ILE A 170 -4.53 -11.10 -7.30
C ILE A 170 -3.42 -10.93 -8.34
N GLN A 171 -3.64 -11.40 -9.57
CA GLN A 171 -2.66 -11.32 -10.65
C GLN A 171 -2.29 -9.85 -10.95
N THR A 172 -3.28 -8.99 -11.10
CA THR A 172 -3.10 -7.54 -11.33
C THR A 172 -2.38 -6.89 -10.16
N ASN A 173 -2.68 -7.26 -8.90
CA ASN A 173 -1.92 -6.77 -7.75
C ASN A 173 -0.44 -7.17 -7.84
N PHE A 174 -0.14 -8.44 -8.17
CA PHE A 174 1.24 -8.89 -8.28
C PHE A 174 1.99 -8.27 -9.47
N SER A 175 1.33 -8.07 -10.62
CA SER A 175 1.94 -7.41 -11.79
C SER A 175 2.22 -5.93 -11.52
N LEU A 176 1.27 -5.19 -10.94
CA LEU A 176 1.44 -3.80 -10.49
C LEU A 176 2.54 -3.67 -9.45
N MET A 177 2.59 -4.62 -8.52
CA MET A 177 3.55 -4.65 -7.42
C MET A 177 4.87 -5.33 -7.80
N ASN A 178 5.23 -5.36 -9.08
CA ASN A 178 6.60 -5.62 -9.50
C ASN A 178 7.58 -4.58 -8.88
N LYS A 179 8.89 -4.86 -8.91
CA LYS A 179 9.93 -4.16 -8.13
C LYS A 179 9.80 -2.63 -8.06
N LYS A 180 9.40 -1.96 -9.15
CA LYS A 180 9.22 -0.49 -9.19
C LYS A 180 7.98 0.01 -8.41
N GLY A 181 6.88 -0.73 -8.42
CA GLY A 181 5.63 -0.41 -7.70
C GLY A 181 5.79 -0.50 -6.18
N ILE A 182 6.35 -1.63 -5.69
CA ILE A 182 6.63 -1.82 -4.25
C ILE A 182 7.53 -0.72 -3.72
N VAL A 183 8.65 -0.44 -4.40
CA VAL A 183 9.61 0.58 -3.95
C VAL A 183 8.93 1.95 -3.91
N SER A 184 8.09 2.28 -4.89
CA SER A 184 7.40 3.58 -4.94
C SER A 184 6.40 3.76 -3.80
N LEU A 185 5.56 2.75 -3.52
CA LEU A 185 4.62 2.79 -2.40
C LEU A 185 5.33 2.77 -1.04
N LEU A 186 6.35 1.93 -0.88
CA LEU A 186 7.11 1.84 0.38
C LEU A 186 7.80 3.17 0.69
N ASN A 187 8.25 3.91 -0.32
CA ASN A 187 8.77 5.27 -0.15
C ASN A 187 7.70 6.28 0.30
N ILE A 188 6.46 6.19 -0.19
CA ILE A 188 5.36 7.04 0.28
C ILE A 188 5.03 6.68 1.74
N TYR A 189 4.91 5.40 2.04
CA TYR A 189 4.66 4.92 3.40
C TYR A 189 5.77 5.33 4.38
N SER A 190 7.05 5.20 4.00
CA SER A 190 8.16 5.58 4.87
C SER A 190 8.17 7.09 5.17
N LEU A 191 7.92 7.94 4.16
CA LEU A 191 7.76 9.38 4.37
C LEU A 191 6.60 9.67 5.33
N ASN A 192 5.47 8.99 5.18
CA ASN A 192 4.32 9.18 6.07
C ASN A 192 4.61 8.70 7.50
N ILE A 193 5.30 7.58 7.67
CA ILE A 193 5.74 7.08 8.98
C ILE A 193 6.67 8.10 9.64
N ILE A 194 7.67 8.62 8.92
CA ILE A 194 8.58 9.65 9.44
C ILE A 194 7.81 10.87 9.91
N ILE A 195 6.84 11.33 9.12
CA ILE A 195 6.02 12.50 9.45
C ILE A 195 5.15 12.23 10.69
N ILE A 196 4.49 11.07 10.76
CA ILE A 196 3.71 10.66 11.93
C ILE A 196 4.60 10.60 13.18
N VAL A 197 5.80 10.04 13.08
CA VAL A 197 6.76 9.95 14.19
C VAL A 197 7.21 11.34 14.64
N ILE A 198 7.59 12.23 13.71
CA ILE A 198 7.98 13.61 14.03
C ILE A 198 6.85 14.34 14.76
N TRP A 199 5.61 14.26 14.26
CA TRP A 199 4.46 14.91 14.89
C TRP A 199 4.09 14.26 16.22
N GLY A 200 4.26 12.94 16.36
CA GLY A 200 4.07 12.23 17.62
C GLY A 200 5.07 12.65 18.68
N VAL A 201 6.36 12.74 18.32
CA VAL A 201 7.43 13.21 19.23
C VAL A 201 7.21 14.67 19.60
N LEU A 202 6.93 15.55 18.64
CA LEU A 202 6.61 16.95 18.92
C LEU A 202 5.38 17.08 19.83
N GLY A 203 4.35 16.26 19.60
CA GLY A 203 3.16 16.21 20.45
C GLY A 203 3.49 15.78 21.87
N TYR A 204 4.31 14.74 22.03
CA TYR A 204 4.79 14.28 23.34
C TYR A 204 5.59 15.36 24.06
N LEU A 205 6.57 15.99 23.39
CA LEU A 205 7.38 17.06 23.97
C LEU A 205 6.53 18.26 24.40
N LEU A 206 5.51 18.62 23.61
CA LEU A 206 4.56 19.68 23.98
C LEU A 206 3.75 19.30 25.21
N ILE A 207 3.27 18.06 25.30
CA ILE A 207 2.53 17.57 26.47
C ILE A 207 3.44 17.58 27.71
N ASP A 208 4.65 17.05 27.60
CA ASP A 208 5.63 16.98 28.70
C ASP A 208 6.06 18.37 29.20
N PHE A 209 6.37 19.28 28.29
CA PHE A 209 6.69 20.67 28.60
C PHE A 209 5.53 21.38 29.33
N THR A 210 4.28 21.17 28.88
CA THR A 210 3.10 21.73 29.55
C THR A 210 2.75 21.06 30.87
N TYR A 211 3.22 19.83 31.12
CA TYR A 211 3.05 19.13 32.39
C TYR A 211 4.05 19.62 33.44
N THR A 212 5.27 19.94 33.02
CA THR A 212 6.40 20.22 33.94
C THR A 212 6.44 21.65 34.48
N HIS A 213 5.87 22.64 33.77
CA HIS A 213 6.16 24.06 34.08
C HIS A 213 4.97 24.89 34.56
N PHE A 214 3.78 24.31 34.75
CA PHE A 214 2.55 25.09 34.74
C PHE A 214 1.33 24.47 35.46
N ASP A 215 0.57 25.29 36.23
CA ASP A 215 -0.55 24.89 37.09
C ASP A 215 -2.00 25.11 36.52
N PHE A 216 -2.99 24.68 37.30
CA PHE A 216 -4.06 23.70 36.99
C PHE A 216 -5.25 24.02 36.05
N ILE A 217 -5.54 25.26 35.61
CA ILE A 217 -6.82 25.55 34.88
C ILE A 217 -6.62 26.22 33.51
N ILE A 218 -5.94 27.36 33.44
CA ILE A 218 -5.70 28.07 32.16
C ILE A 218 -4.88 27.18 31.21
N LEU A 219 -3.97 26.37 31.75
CA LEU A 219 -3.21 25.40 30.97
C LEU A 219 -3.97 24.15 30.58
N SER A 220 -5.04 23.78 31.29
CA SER A 220 -5.92 22.71 30.82
C SER A 220 -6.61 23.12 29.51
N ILE A 221 -6.99 24.39 29.38
CA ILE A 221 -7.53 24.96 28.14
C ILE A 221 -6.46 24.99 27.04
N VAL A 222 -5.24 25.45 27.34
CA VAL A 222 -4.12 25.45 26.37
C VAL A 222 -3.77 24.04 25.93
N LYS A 223 -3.76 23.05 26.83
CA LYS A 223 -3.52 21.63 26.53
C LYS A 223 -4.58 21.06 25.59
N ILE A 224 -5.86 21.36 25.85
CA ILE A 224 -6.97 20.93 24.98
C ILE A 224 -6.80 21.57 23.59
N LEU A 225 -6.48 22.86 23.50
CA LEU A 225 -6.26 23.55 22.23
C LEU A 225 -5.06 22.97 21.46
N VAL A 226 -3.92 22.78 22.12
CA VAL A 226 -2.72 22.21 21.51
C VAL A 226 -2.98 20.76 21.06
N SER A 227 -3.62 19.95 21.89
CA SER A 227 -4.01 18.58 21.54
C SER A 227 -4.95 18.57 20.33
N PHE A 228 -5.95 19.44 20.30
CA PHE A 228 -6.87 19.58 19.18
C PHE A 228 -6.15 19.98 17.89
N VAL A 229 -5.21 20.92 17.95
CA VAL A 229 -4.38 21.33 16.80
C VAL A 229 -3.51 20.17 16.32
N LEU A 230 -2.88 19.41 17.23
CA LEU A 230 -2.06 18.25 16.89
C LEU A 230 -2.90 17.14 16.23
N VAL A 231 -4.07 16.82 16.79
CA VAL A 231 -5.00 15.85 16.20
C VAL A 231 -5.44 16.33 14.82
N ARG A 232 -5.76 17.62 14.65
CA ARG A 232 -6.12 18.19 13.35
C ARG A 232 -5.01 18.01 12.31
N ILE A 233 -3.77 18.35 12.67
CA ILE A 233 -2.62 18.18 11.78
C ILE A 233 -2.39 16.71 11.45
N LEU A 234 -2.48 15.82 12.44
CA LEU A 234 -2.30 14.38 12.26
C LEU A 234 -3.32 13.82 11.25
N VAL A 235 -4.60 14.14 11.43
CA VAL A 235 -5.69 13.72 10.55
C VAL A 235 -5.49 14.24 9.12
N GLU A 236 -5.07 15.50 8.97
CA GLU A 236 -4.69 16.06 7.67
C GLU A 236 -3.56 15.28 7.01
N LYS A 237 -2.51 14.92 7.76
CA LYS A 237 -1.37 14.16 7.22
C LYS A 237 -1.75 12.73 6.86
N VAL A 238 -2.63 12.09 7.63
CA VAL A 238 -3.14 10.76 7.31
C VAL A 238 -3.98 10.78 6.03
N LEU A 239 -4.85 11.79 5.84
CA LEU A 239 -5.58 11.96 4.59
C LEU A 239 -4.63 12.24 3.41
N ALA A 240 -3.67 13.14 3.58
CA ALA A 240 -2.69 13.46 2.56
C ALA A 240 -1.91 12.22 2.11
N ALA A 241 -1.46 11.40 3.07
CA ALA A 241 -0.80 10.13 2.84
C ALA A 241 -1.64 9.18 1.96
N LYS A 242 -2.94 9.11 2.25
CA LYS A 242 -3.89 8.25 1.56
C LYS A 242 -4.18 8.73 0.14
N ILE A 243 -4.46 10.02 -0.05
CA ILE A 243 -4.60 10.63 -1.38
C ILE A 243 -3.34 10.37 -2.22
N SER A 244 -2.16 10.58 -1.64
CA SER A 244 -0.90 10.33 -2.35
C SER A 244 -0.70 8.87 -2.75
N SER A 245 -1.17 7.92 -1.95
CA SER A 245 -1.11 6.50 -2.29
C SER A 245 -2.08 6.13 -3.41
N VAL A 246 -3.30 6.68 -3.41
CA VAL A 246 -4.30 6.44 -4.47
C VAL A 246 -3.83 7.02 -5.80
N LEU A 247 -3.38 8.28 -5.82
CA LEU A 247 -2.81 8.90 -7.03
C LEU A 247 -1.61 8.13 -7.61
N LEU A 248 -0.79 7.50 -6.75
CA LEU A 248 0.31 6.65 -7.22
C LEU A 248 -0.22 5.34 -7.81
N ILE A 249 -1.23 4.73 -7.18
CA ILE A 249 -1.84 3.49 -7.65
C ILE A 249 -2.54 3.71 -9.00
N GLU A 250 -3.27 4.80 -9.17
CA GLU A 250 -3.85 5.25 -10.45
C GLU A 250 -2.79 5.35 -11.54
N ASP A 251 -1.71 6.09 -11.29
CA ASP A 251 -0.62 6.24 -12.26
C ASP A 251 0.06 4.90 -12.60
N LEU A 252 0.16 3.98 -11.63
CA LEU A 252 0.70 2.65 -11.86
C LEU A 252 -0.26 1.78 -12.69
N LEU A 253 -1.57 1.91 -12.48
CA LEU A 253 -2.60 1.21 -13.25
C LEU A 253 -2.65 1.68 -14.70
N ILE A 254 -2.61 2.99 -14.94
CA ILE A 254 -2.54 3.55 -16.29
C ILE A 254 -1.27 3.08 -17.00
N ALA A 255 -0.13 3.12 -16.31
CA ALA A 255 1.13 2.63 -16.89
C ALA A 255 1.10 1.12 -17.18
N HIS A 256 0.38 0.34 -16.38
CA HIS A 256 0.22 -1.10 -16.60
C HIS A 256 -0.72 -1.40 -17.78
N GLY A 257 -1.86 -0.72 -17.89
CA GLY A 257 -2.79 -0.85 -19.02
C GLY A 257 -2.09 -0.55 -20.34
N ASN A 258 -1.40 0.60 -20.42
CA ASN A 258 -0.66 0.96 -21.63
C ASN A 258 0.45 -0.05 -21.97
N SER A 259 1.07 -0.70 -20.97
CA SER A 259 2.09 -1.73 -21.25
C SER A 259 1.51 -3.01 -21.84
N LEU A 260 0.30 -3.39 -21.43
CA LEU A 260 -0.39 -4.57 -21.96
C LEU A 260 -0.87 -4.33 -23.40
N GLU A 261 -1.44 -3.16 -23.69
CA GLU A 261 -1.85 -2.78 -25.05
C GLU A 261 -0.66 -2.81 -26.03
N ASN A 262 0.50 -2.30 -25.61
CA ASN A 262 1.71 -2.37 -26.44
C ASN A 262 2.24 -3.81 -26.63
N GLU A 263 2.08 -4.69 -25.64
CA GLU A 263 2.48 -6.10 -25.76
C GLU A 263 1.53 -6.86 -26.71
N GLU A 264 0.23 -6.59 -26.68
CA GLU A 264 -0.75 -7.14 -27.62
C GLU A 264 -0.50 -6.68 -29.05
N GLU A 265 -0.20 -5.38 -29.27
CA GLU A 265 0.13 -4.85 -30.59
C GLU A 265 1.40 -5.50 -31.17
N ILE A 266 2.40 -5.78 -30.33
CA ILE A 266 3.62 -6.49 -30.75
C ILE A 266 3.32 -7.96 -31.09
N ASP A 267 2.49 -8.65 -30.32
CA ASP A 267 2.12 -10.05 -30.59
C ASP A 267 1.26 -10.19 -31.86
N GLU A 268 0.35 -9.24 -32.13
CA GLU A 268 -0.38 -9.15 -33.40
C GLU A 268 0.57 -8.89 -34.57
N THR A 269 1.49 -7.93 -34.43
CA THR A 269 2.49 -7.64 -35.48
C THR A 269 3.39 -8.86 -35.75
N GLN A 270 3.76 -9.62 -34.72
CA GLN A 270 4.52 -10.86 -34.87
C GLN A 270 3.71 -11.96 -35.56
N LYS A 271 2.42 -12.12 -35.22
CA LYS A 271 1.53 -13.06 -35.91
C LYS A 271 1.32 -12.69 -37.37
N GLU A 272 1.15 -11.41 -37.68
CA GLU A 272 1.07 -10.92 -39.07
C GLU A 272 2.38 -11.18 -39.83
N LEU A 273 3.54 -10.93 -39.22
CA LEU A 273 4.83 -11.24 -39.83
C LEU A 273 5.00 -12.74 -40.08
N ILE A 274 4.65 -13.60 -39.12
CA ILE A 274 4.71 -15.07 -39.29
C ILE A 274 3.75 -15.51 -40.40
N ALA A 275 2.51 -15.02 -40.41
CA ALA A 275 1.54 -15.30 -41.46
C ALA A 275 2.02 -14.81 -42.83
N LEU A 276 2.70 -13.66 -42.89
CA LEU A 276 3.33 -13.15 -44.11
C LEU A 276 4.45 -14.09 -44.58
N PHE A 277 5.33 -14.54 -43.66
CA PHE A 277 6.40 -15.49 -43.96
C PHE A 277 5.87 -16.86 -44.42
N GLU A 278 4.78 -17.34 -43.85
CA GLU A 278 4.11 -18.59 -44.25
C GLU A 278 3.36 -18.46 -45.58
N SER A 279 2.88 -17.25 -45.91
CA SER A 279 2.20 -16.96 -47.18
C SER A 279 3.15 -16.74 -48.35
N LEU A 280 4.44 -16.51 -48.08
CA LEU A 280 5.44 -16.43 -49.14
C LEU A 280 5.56 -17.82 -49.79
N PRO A 281 5.33 -17.95 -51.11
CA PRO A 281 5.49 -19.23 -51.78
C PRO A 281 6.91 -19.69 -51.54
N ASN A 282 7.06 -20.95 -51.10
CA ASN A 282 8.30 -21.60 -50.72
C ASN A 282 9.28 -21.62 -51.91
N LYS A 283 9.86 -20.46 -52.23
CA LYS A 283 10.97 -20.31 -53.14
C LYS A 283 12.21 -20.55 -52.30
N THR A 284 12.50 -21.82 -52.08
CA THR A 284 13.89 -22.27 -52.10
C THR A 284 14.44 -21.90 -53.47
N THR A 285 14.85 -20.64 -53.64
CA THR A 285 15.83 -20.28 -54.66
C THR A 285 17.12 -20.97 -54.24
N ILE A 286 17.28 -22.19 -54.73
CA ILE A 286 18.57 -22.86 -54.79
C ILE A 286 19.45 -21.95 -55.66
N TYR A 287 20.35 -21.19 -55.04
CA TYR A 287 21.33 -20.41 -55.76
C TYR A 287 22.35 -21.38 -56.32
N LYS A 288 22.15 -21.81 -57.57
CA LYS A 288 23.21 -22.45 -58.35
C LYS A 288 24.19 -21.36 -58.78
N ASN A 289 25.47 -21.51 -58.44
CA ASN A 289 26.49 -20.61 -58.99
C ASN A 289 26.63 -20.86 -60.51
N ASP A 290 27.34 -19.97 -61.24
CA ASP A 290 27.52 -20.04 -62.70
C ASP A 290 28.13 -21.36 -63.24
N LYS A 291 28.54 -22.28 -62.37
CA LYS A 291 29.03 -23.64 -62.65
C LYS A 291 28.01 -24.76 -62.40
N GLY A 292 26.80 -24.43 -61.93
CA GLY A 292 25.69 -25.39 -61.77
C GLY A 292 25.69 -26.21 -60.47
N GLU A 293 26.56 -25.90 -59.51
CA GLU A 293 26.58 -26.56 -58.19
C GLU A 293 25.56 -25.92 -57.24
N GLU A 294 24.77 -26.75 -56.55
CA GLU A 294 23.84 -26.33 -55.50
C GLU A 294 24.63 -25.95 -54.24
N LEU A 295 24.42 -24.73 -53.74
CA LEU A 295 24.90 -24.29 -52.42
C LEU A 295 23.88 -24.64 -51.33
#